data_AF-A0A6P6XUU9-F1
#
_entry.id   AF-A0A6P6XUU9-F1
#
_cell.length_a   1.000
_cell.length_b   1.000
_cell.length_c   1.000
_cell.angle_alpha   90.00
_cell.angle_beta   90.00
_cell.angle_gamma   90.00
#
_symmetry.space_group_name_H-M   'P 1'
#
loop_
_entity.id
_entity.type
_entity.pdbx_description
1 polymer ?
#
loop_
_entity_poly.entity_id
_entity_poly.type
_entity_poly.pdbx_seq_one_letter_code
_entity_poly.pdbx_strand_id
1 'polypeptide(L)'
;MNQNLGKFYRICIEGNIGCGKTSLLCRLIDQFGHHHNHNNNDYKKFNEIDQISLDFDPNISMIVTPEPIKLWTNIPLTMVNDENQKYENLLQKMYTNPKRWAFTFEHYCQLTRFNQMSKIFNEFELNRKTLKKDKHFIHLMERSIYSNRFGFVENFSQSGELSPVEYRILDQYFDHLRSKPPTMVNLFVYLRTEPEVVHERIRKRSRREEDAISMEYLRKIHKLHEKLFIEKPDEIWNRINCAGKKDQSVIVIDGNHSFDIVYENFIDNIRKWLQKSQMIHTDVKQPPPPPSPQQQQQKQRH
;
A
#
# COMPACT_ATOMS: atom_id res chain seq x y z
N MET A 1 15.91 31.48 13.65
CA MET A 1 16.73 30.90 12.57
C MET A 1 16.09 29.60 12.11
N ASN A 2 15.24 29.65 11.08
CA ASN A 2 14.59 28.47 10.50
C ASN A 2 15.59 27.71 9.62
N GLN A 3 16.36 26.81 10.23
CA GLN A 3 17.37 26.01 9.56
C GLN A 3 16.72 24.86 8.80
N ASN A 4 16.87 24.84 7.47
CA ASN A 4 16.78 23.71 6.53
C ASN A 4 16.20 22.39 7.09
N LEU A 5 14.90 22.17 6.94
CA LEU A 5 14.27 20.89 7.29
C LEU A 5 13.70 20.26 6.02
N GLY A 6 14.13 19.04 5.70
CA GLY A 6 13.48 18.22 4.68
C GLY A 6 11.99 18.05 4.96
N LYS A 7 11.21 17.75 3.92
CA LYS A 7 9.76 17.50 4.01
C LYS A 7 9.46 16.01 3.84
N PHE A 8 8.55 15.50 4.67
CA PHE A 8 8.07 14.13 4.61
C PHE A 8 6.70 14.08 3.95
N TYR A 9 6.52 13.15 3.02
CA TYR A 9 5.27 12.87 2.36
C TYR A 9 4.94 11.39 2.42
N ARG A 10 3.66 11.08 2.50
CA ARG A 10 3.16 9.71 2.45
C ARG A 10 2.14 9.52 1.35
N ILE A 11 2.36 8.47 0.57
CA ILE A 11 1.49 8.04 -0.50
C ILE A 11 1.01 6.62 -0.19
N CYS A 12 -0.30 6.40 -0.11
CA CYS A 12 -0.87 5.09 0.14
C CYS A 12 -1.53 4.56 -1.14
N ILE A 13 -1.10 3.40 -1.61
CA ILE A 13 -1.75 2.72 -2.75
C ILE A 13 -2.87 1.84 -2.23
N GLU A 14 -4.08 2.13 -2.66
CA GLU A 14 -5.32 1.56 -2.18
C GLU A 14 -6.03 0.80 -3.30
N GLY A 15 -6.89 -0.15 -2.94
CA GLY A 15 -7.62 -0.94 -3.92
C GLY A 15 -8.03 -2.30 -3.38
N ASN A 16 -8.94 -2.97 -4.09
CA ASN A 16 -9.46 -4.27 -3.68
C ASN A 16 -8.36 -5.35 -3.63
N ILE A 17 -8.64 -6.49 -2.99
CA ILE A 17 -7.76 -7.67 -3.06
C ILE A 17 -7.61 -8.06 -4.54
N GLY A 18 -6.40 -8.38 -4.99
CA GLY A 18 -6.15 -8.77 -6.39
C GLY A 18 -6.13 -7.64 -7.42
N CYS A 19 -6.28 -6.36 -7.02
CA CYS A 19 -6.30 -5.24 -7.98
C CYS A 19 -4.93 -4.87 -8.57
N GLY A 20 -3.83 -5.44 -8.07
CA GLY A 20 -2.48 -5.24 -8.62
C GLY A 20 -1.56 -4.29 -7.86
N LYS A 21 -1.88 -3.89 -6.61
CA LYS A 21 -1.03 -3.02 -5.77
C LYS A 21 0.40 -3.56 -5.62
N THR A 22 0.53 -4.80 -5.15
CA THR A 22 1.84 -5.47 -5.00
C THR A 22 2.60 -5.50 -6.31
N SER A 23 1.96 -5.89 -7.43
CA SER A 23 2.59 -5.91 -8.75
C SER A 23 3.10 -4.54 -9.18
N LEU A 24 2.34 -3.49 -8.90
CA LEU A 24 2.72 -2.11 -9.19
C LEU A 24 3.95 -1.69 -8.39
N LEU A 25 4.00 -2.01 -7.09
CA LEU A 25 5.18 -1.75 -6.26
C LEU A 25 6.40 -2.54 -6.73
N CYS A 26 6.25 -3.83 -7.05
CA CYS A 26 7.35 -4.63 -7.63
C CYS A 26 7.91 -3.96 -8.89
N ARG A 27 7.06 -3.53 -9.82
CA ARG A 27 7.49 -2.87 -11.05
C ARG A 27 8.24 -1.55 -10.80
N LEU A 28 7.83 -0.77 -9.80
CA LEU A 28 8.57 0.42 -9.35
C LEU A 28 9.96 0.06 -8.83
N ILE A 29 10.07 -1.01 -8.05
CA ILE A 29 11.34 -1.47 -7.49
C ILE A 29 12.26 -2.00 -8.58
N ASP A 30 11.74 -2.75 -9.54
CA ASP A 30 12.52 -3.24 -10.67
C ASP A 30 13.07 -2.07 -11.51
N GLN A 31 12.31 -0.99 -11.64
CA GLN A 31 12.68 0.16 -12.46
C GLN A 31 13.58 1.17 -11.73
N PHE A 32 13.36 1.40 -10.44
CA PHE A 32 14.00 2.48 -9.67
C PHE A 32 14.76 2.01 -8.43
N GLY A 33 14.76 0.72 -8.09
CA GLY A 33 15.48 0.20 -6.94
C GLY A 33 17.00 0.21 -7.14
N HIS A 34 17.76 0.51 -6.09
CA HIS A 34 19.21 0.35 -6.12
C HIS A 34 19.57 -1.14 -6.27
N HIS A 35 20.13 -1.53 -7.42
CA HIS A 35 20.70 -2.84 -7.76
C HIS A 35 20.33 -4.02 -6.84
N HIS A 36 19.16 -4.63 -7.06
CA HIS A 36 18.97 -6.04 -6.76
C HIS A 36 19.13 -6.85 -8.05
N ASN A 37 20.08 -7.79 -8.03
CA ASN A 37 20.37 -8.71 -9.13
C ASN A 37 19.09 -9.38 -9.64
N HIS A 38 18.79 -9.14 -10.92
CA HIS A 38 17.72 -9.77 -11.69
C HIS A 38 17.75 -11.29 -11.52
N ASN A 39 16.65 -11.84 -11.00
CA ASN A 39 16.23 -13.22 -11.31
C ASN A 39 14.71 -13.29 -11.15
N ASN A 40 14.04 -13.47 -12.30
CA ASN A 40 12.60 -13.40 -12.61
C ASN A 40 11.63 -14.22 -11.73
N ASN A 41 11.66 -14.10 -10.40
CA ASN A 41 10.67 -14.68 -9.48
C ASN A 41 10.44 -13.77 -8.25
N ASP A 42 10.34 -12.46 -8.47
CA ASP A 42 10.47 -11.43 -7.43
C ASP A 42 9.23 -11.20 -6.53
N TYR A 43 8.09 -11.85 -6.81
CA TYR A 43 6.91 -11.75 -5.96
C TYR A 43 7.11 -12.32 -4.54
N LYS A 44 7.91 -13.39 -4.40
CA LYS A 44 8.19 -13.98 -3.07
C LYS A 44 9.17 -13.11 -2.27
N LYS A 45 10.18 -12.54 -2.93
CA LYS A 45 11.15 -11.63 -2.31
C LYS A 45 10.52 -10.31 -1.86
N PHE A 46 9.56 -9.77 -2.60
CA PHE A 46 8.93 -8.49 -2.22
C PHE A 46 8.19 -8.56 -0.87
N ASN A 47 7.54 -9.68 -0.57
CA ASN A 47 6.91 -9.91 0.75
C ASN A 47 7.92 -10.24 1.87
N GLU A 48 9.19 -10.46 1.53
CA GLU A 48 10.28 -10.72 2.49
C GLU A 48 11.03 -9.43 2.86
N ILE A 49 10.80 -8.33 2.13
CA ILE A 49 11.50 -7.08 2.33
C ILE A 49 10.65 -6.11 3.14
N ASP A 50 11.19 -5.60 4.24
CA ASP A 50 10.49 -4.67 5.12
C ASP A 50 10.31 -3.28 4.48
N GLN A 51 11.34 -2.80 3.78
CA GLN A 51 11.38 -1.50 3.09
C GLN A 51 12.43 -1.46 1.98
N ILE A 52 12.20 -0.71 0.90
CA ILE A 52 13.15 -0.54 -0.22
C ILE A 52 13.27 0.92 -0.61
N SER A 53 14.49 1.42 -0.78
CA SER A 53 14.76 2.77 -1.30
C SER A 53 14.76 2.78 -2.83
N LEU A 54 14.18 3.83 -3.42
CA LEU A 54 14.10 4.04 -4.87
C LEU A 54 14.81 5.33 -5.30
N ASP A 55 15.54 5.23 -6.41
CA ASP A 55 16.11 6.32 -7.22
C ASP A 55 15.09 6.88 -8.21
N PHE A 56 13.99 7.43 -7.69
CA PHE A 56 12.91 7.95 -8.54
C PHE A 56 13.25 9.31 -9.19
N ASP A 57 13.87 10.22 -8.43
CA ASP A 57 14.31 11.54 -8.86
C ASP A 57 15.47 12.01 -7.96
N PRO A 58 16.48 12.75 -8.46
CA PRO A 58 17.62 13.22 -7.64
C PRO A 58 17.24 14.02 -6.38
N ASN A 59 16.09 14.70 -6.40
CA ASN A 59 15.59 15.49 -5.26
C ASN A 59 14.68 14.68 -4.32
N ILE A 60 14.36 13.44 -4.67
CA ILE A 60 13.42 12.59 -3.93
C ILE A 60 14.16 11.38 -3.34
N SER A 61 14.06 11.22 -2.02
CA SER A 61 14.35 9.96 -1.34
C SER A 61 13.02 9.22 -1.16
N MET A 62 12.77 8.19 -1.97
CA MET A 62 11.53 7.41 -1.87
C MET A 62 11.80 6.08 -1.19
N ILE A 63 11.00 5.72 -0.19
CA ILE A 63 10.99 4.41 0.45
C ILE A 63 9.64 3.75 0.22
N VAL A 64 9.67 2.51 -0.27
CA VAL A 64 8.51 1.65 -0.45
C VAL A 64 8.38 0.68 0.72
N THR A 65 7.18 0.53 1.29
CA THR A 65 6.87 -0.54 2.25
C THR A 65 5.68 -1.38 1.76
N PRO A 66 5.84 -2.71 1.60
CA PRO A 66 4.74 -3.60 1.27
C PRO A 66 3.77 -3.77 2.45
N GLU A 67 2.62 -4.35 2.14
CA GLU A 67 1.68 -4.84 3.14
C GLU A 67 2.37 -5.97 3.94
N PRO A 68 2.34 -5.97 5.29
CA PRO A 68 3.15 -6.89 6.10
C PRO A 68 2.52 -8.28 6.22
N ILE A 69 2.14 -8.88 5.07
CA ILE A 69 1.50 -10.21 4.98
C ILE A 69 2.32 -11.26 5.73
N LYS A 70 3.65 -11.21 5.64
CA LYS A 70 4.55 -12.16 6.30
C LYS A 70 4.36 -12.19 7.82
N LEU A 71 4.15 -11.03 8.44
CA LEU A 71 3.89 -10.95 9.88
C LEU A 71 2.56 -11.62 10.22
N TRP A 72 1.57 -11.54 9.33
CA TRP A 72 0.24 -12.10 9.56
C TRP A 72 0.16 -13.59 9.25
N THR A 73 1.03 -14.12 8.39
CA THR A 73 1.09 -15.54 8.04
C THR A 73 2.08 -16.34 8.90
N ASN A 74 2.98 -15.68 9.64
CA ASN A 74 4.03 -16.32 10.43
C ASN A 74 4.14 -15.70 11.83
N ILE A 75 3.08 -15.82 12.65
CA ILE A 75 3.13 -15.32 14.03
C ILE A 75 3.86 -16.35 14.91
N PRO A 76 5.00 -16.00 15.53
CA PRO A 76 5.67 -16.90 16.45
C PRO A 76 4.84 -17.10 17.72
N LEU A 77 4.69 -18.35 18.15
CA LEU A 77 3.94 -18.72 19.37
C LEU A 77 4.76 -18.57 20.67
N THR A 78 6.05 -18.32 20.55
CA THR A 78 7.00 -18.20 21.67
C THR A 78 7.93 -17.02 21.40
N MET A 79 8.45 -16.43 22.47
CA MET A 79 9.35 -15.27 22.37
C MET A 79 10.81 -15.66 22.11
N VAL A 80 11.14 -16.95 22.24
CA VAL A 80 12.49 -17.48 22.10
C VAL A 80 12.64 -18.09 20.72
N ASN A 81 13.59 -17.58 19.92
CA ASN A 81 13.99 -18.18 18.67
C ASN A 81 14.79 -19.46 18.97
N ASP A 82 14.09 -20.58 19.09
CA ASP A 82 14.69 -21.92 19.15
C ASP A 82 14.39 -22.72 17.86
N GLU A 83 15.07 -23.85 17.70
CA GLU A 83 14.93 -24.72 16.52
C GLU A 83 13.50 -25.30 16.35
N ASN A 84 12.66 -25.25 17.40
CA ASN A 84 11.29 -25.77 17.42
C ASN A 84 10.22 -24.67 17.35
N GLN A 85 10.59 -23.44 16.99
CA GLN A 85 9.68 -22.30 16.89
C GLN A 85 8.47 -22.65 16.01
N LYS A 86 7.28 -22.65 16.62
CA LYS A 86 6.01 -22.83 15.91
C LYS A 86 5.46 -21.48 15.45
N TYR A 87 4.86 -21.50 14.26
CA TYR A 87 4.23 -20.34 13.66
C TYR A 87 2.76 -20.60 13.38
N GLU A 88 1.95 -19.55 13.50
CA GLU A 88 0.54 -19.58 13.13
C GLU A 88 0.24 -18.60 12.01
N ASN A 89 -0.63 -19.03 11.08
CA ASN A 89 -1.11 -18.21 9.98
C ASN A 89 -2.44 -17.55 10.36
N LEU A 90 -2.37 -16.35 10.93
CA LEU A 90 -3.55 -15.60 11.39
C LEU A 90 -4.42 -15.14 10.22
N LEU A 91 -3.82 -14.83 9.07
CA LEU A 91 -4.56 -14.51 7.84
C LEU A 91 -5.46 -15.68 7.41
N GLN A 92 -4.91 -16.90 7.39
CA GLN A 92 -5.67 -18.11 7.08
C GLN A 92 -6.75 -18.39 8.13
N LYS A 93 -6.44 -18.24 9.42
CA LYS A 93 -7.43 -18.38 10.50
C LYS A 93 -8.59 -17.40 10.33
N MET A 94 -8.31 -16.16 9.92
CA MET A 94 -9.32 -15.15 9.63
C MET A 94 -10.24 -15.59 8.50
N TYR A 95 -9.72 -16.02 7.35
CA TYR A 95 -10.57 -16.49 6.25
C TYR A 95 -11.34 -17.77 6.56
N THR A 96 -10.83 -18.62 7.45
CA THR A 96 -11.47 -19.89 7.82
C THR A 96 -12.59 -19.73 8.85
N ASN A 97 -12.41 -18.84 9.83
CA ASN A 97 -13.42 -18.56 10.86
C ASN A 97 -13.38 -17.08 11.24
N PRO A 98 -13.96 -16.19 10.41
CA PRO A 98 -13.91 -14.75 10.63
C PRO A 98 -14.61 -14.35 11.92
N LYS A 99 -15.71 -15.01 12.31
CA LYS A 99 -16.39 -14.77 13.59
C LYS A 99 -15.48 -14.88 14.81
N ARG A 100 -14.46 -15.77 14.76
CA ARG A 100 -13.49 -15.90 15.86
C ARG A 100 -12.28 -14.99 15.69
N TRP A 101 -11.83 -14.78 14.46
CA TRP A 101 -10.50 -14.25 14.19
C TRP A 101 -10.48 -12.85 13.57
N ALA A 102 -11.61 -12.31 13.11
CA ALA A 102 -11.68 -10.98 12.51
C ALA A 102 -11.17 -9.89 13.47
N PHE A 103 -11.59 -9.92 14.74
CA PHE A 103 -11.11 -8.96 15.73
C PHE A 103 -9.59 -9.04 15.92
N THR A 104 -9.08 -10.25 16.18
CA THR A 104 -7.64 -10.49 16.40
C THR A 104 -6.82 -10.08 15.18
N PHE A 105 -7.29 -10.43 13.98
CA PHE A 105 -6.61 -10.11 12.73
C PHE A 105 -6.61 -8.62 12.44
N GLU A 106 -7.75 -7.94 12.52
CA GLU A 106 -7.82 -6.50 12.23
C GLU A 106 -7.08 -5.65 13.27
N HIS A 107 -7.08 -6.06 14.54
CA HIS A 107 -6.27 -5.41 15.57
C HIS A 107 -4.77 -5.52 15.23
N TYR A 108 -4.29 -6.73 14.88
CA TYR A 108 -2.89 -6.95 14.54
C TYR A 108 -2.50 -6.26 13.22
N CYS A 109 -3.40 -6.23 12.24
CA CYS A 109 -3.27 -5.48 10.99
C CYS A 109 -3.05 -3.98 11.22
N GLN A 110 -3.83 -3.36 12.12
CA GLN A 110 -3.66 -1.95 12.47
C GLN A 110 -2.34 -1.69 13.19
N LEU A 111 -1.98 -2.55 14.16
CA LEU A 111 -0.72 -2.44 14.90
C LEU A 111 0.51 -2.54 13.99
N THR A 112 0.57 -3.57 13.16
CA THR A 112 1.73 -3.84 12.29
C THR A 112 1.92 -2.74 11.25
N ARG A 113 0.84 -2.27 10.61
CA ARG A 113 0.91 -1.13 9.68
C ARG A 113 1.32 0.16 10.39
N PHE A 114 0.77 0.44 11.58
CA PHE A 114 1.17 1.62 12.36
C PHE A 114 2.65 1.58 12.74
N ASN A 115 3.18 0.41 13.12
CA ASN A 115 4.59 0.23 13.44
C ASN A 115 5.49 0.48 12.21
N GLN A 116 5.11 -0.03 11.03
CA GLN A 116 5.83 0.29 9.78
C GLN A 116 5.83 1.79 9.50
N MET A 117 4.66 2.45 9.60
CA MET A 117 4.54 3.91 9.40
C MET A 117 5.39 4.70 10.40
N SER A 118 5.40 4.28 11.66
CA SER A 118 6.15 4.92 12.75
C SER A 118 7.65 4.74 12.60
N LYS A 119 8.11 3.54 12.21
CA LYS A 119 9.53 3.27 11.97
C LYS A 119 10.11 4.23 10.93
N ILE A 120 9.50 4.29 9.74
CA ILE A 120 9.96 5.16 8.65
C ILE A 120 9.89 6.65 9.03
N PHE A 121 8.82 7.06 9.71
CA PHE A 121 8.67 8.44 10.17
C PHE A 121 9.73 8.83 11.20
N ASN A 122 10.01 7.97 12.18
CA ASN A 122 11.01 8.23 13.21
C ASN A 122 12.43 8.25 12.62
N GLU A 123 12.74 7.33 11.70
CA GLU A 123 14.01 7.33 10.95
C GLU A 123 14.19 8.65 10.18
N PHE A 124 13.13 9.15 9.54
CA PHE A 124 13.16 10.47 8.91
C PHE A 124 13.40 11.60 9.91
N GLU A 125 12.63 11.67 11.01
CA GLU A 125 12.74 12.76 11.99
C GLU A 125 14.14 12.81 12.64
N LEU A 126 14.75 11.66 12.91
CA LEU A 126 16.13 11.57 13.43
C LEU A 126 17.15 12.17 12.45
N ASN A 127 16.95 11.97 11.14
CA ASN A 127 17.86 12.43 10.09
C ASN A 127 17.44 13.78 9.47
N ARG A 128 16.30 14.36 9.87
CA ARG A 128 15.68 15.50 9.19
C ARG A 128 16.59 16.73 9.11
N LYS A 129 17.40 16.96 10.15
CA LYS A 129 18.33 18.10 10.25
C LYS A 129 19.55 17.98 9.32
N THR A 130 19.87 16.78 8.85
CA THR A 130 21.02 16.54 7.95
C THR A 130 20.60 16.55 6.47
N LEU A 131 19.30 16.55 6.19
CA LEU A 131 18.77 16.62 4.83
C LEU A 131 18.92 18.03 4.25
N LYS A 132 19.34 18.11 2.98
CA LYS A 132 19.30 19.35 2.21
C LYS A 132 17.86 19.87 2.14
N LYS A 133 17.69 21.20 2.18
CA LYS A 133 16.38 21.87 2.19
C LYS A 133 15.47 21.46 1.03
N ASP A 134 16.08 21.18 -0.12
CA ASP A 134 15.38 20.86 -1.36
C ASP A 134 15.15 19.36 -1.54
N LYS A 135 15.54 18.53 -0.55
CA LYS A 135 15.34 17.08 -0.59
C LYS A 135 13.97 16.73 0.01
N HIS A 136 13.20 15.96 -0.75
CA HIS A 136 11.89 15.46 -0.35
C HIS A 136 11.97 13.98 0.02
N PHE A 137 11.32 13.60 1.11
CA PHE A 137 11.23 12.21 1.53
C PHE A 137 9.82 11.70 1.28
N ILE A 138 9.69 10.59 0.55
CA ILE A 138 8.39 9.99 0.22
C ILE A 138 8.34 8.56 0.78
N HIS A 139 7.38 8.31 1.66
CA HIS A 139 7.00 6.96 2.07
C HIS A 139 5.82 6.48 1.22
N LEU A 140 6.09 5.59 0.27
CA LEU A 140 5.08 4.92 -0.55
C LEU A 140 4.70 3.59 0.11
N MET A 141 3.43 3.36 0.40
CA MET A 141 2.99 2.17 1.14
C MET A 141 1.82 1.47 0.47
N GLU A 142 1.80 0.13 0.55
CA GLU A 142 0.64 -0.67 0.18
C GLU A 142 -0.41 -0.61 1.30
N ARG A 143 -1.57 -0.02 0.98
CA ARG A 143 -2.69 0.28 1.88
C ARG A 143 -2.37 1.26 3.01
N SER A 144 -3.37 1.54 3.82
CA SER A 144 -3.28 2.36 5.03
C SER A 144 -4.19 1.83 6.14
N ILE A 145 -3.98 2.33 7.36
CA ILE A 145 -4.88 2.08 8.50
C ILE A 145 -6.32 2.56 8.24
N TYR A 146 -6.53 3.47 7.28
CA TYR A 146 -7.87 3.95 6.90
C TYR A 146 -8.64 2.89 6.12
N SER A 147 -7.98 2.21 5.18
CA SER A 147 -8.59 1.09 4.44
C SER A 147 -8.88 -0.11 5.37
N ASN A 148 -8.07 -0.32 6.43
CA ASN A 148 -8.42 -1.27 7.49
C ASN A 148 -9.71 -0.89 8.18
N ARG A 149 -9.79 0.32 8.72
CA ARG A 149 -10.93 0.72 9.55
C ARG A 149 -12.21 0.86 8.73
N PHE A 150 -12.18 1.56 7.61
CA PHE A 150 -13.38 1.90 6.84
C PHE A 150 -13.66 0.90 5.71
N GLY A 151 -12.74 -0.03 5.42
CA GLY A 151 -12.93 -1.13 4.49
C GLY A 151 -13.13 -2.45 5.22
N PHE A 152 -12.06 -3.02 5.78
CA PHE A 152 -12.11 -4.40 6.30
C PHE A 152 -12.89 -4.53 7.61
N VAL A 153 -12.59 -3.72 8.64
CA VAL A 153 -13.32 -3.72 9.92
C VAL A 153 -14.81 -3.43 9.71
N GLU A 154 -15.11 -2.47 8.83
CA GLU A 154 -16.48 -2.13 8.48
C GLU A 154 -17.21 -3.31 7.83
N ASN A 155 -16.56 -4.00 6.88
CA ASN A 155 -17.13 -5.20 6.26
C ASN A 155 -17.42 -6.31 7.28
N PHE A 156 -16.47 -6.62 8.18
CA PHE A 156 -16.66 -7.65 9.19
C PHE A 156 -17.80 -7.30 10.16
N SER A 157 -17.95 -6.03 10.51
CA SER A 157 -19.08 -5.58 11.34
C SER A 157 -20.41 -5.73 10.60
N GLN A 158 -20.51 -5.26 9.36
CA GLN A 158 -21.73 -5.35 8.54
C GLN A 158 -22.14 -6.79 8.22
N SER A 159 -21.16 -7.71 8.21
CA SER A 159 -21.39 -9.13 7.95
C SER A 159 -21.67 -9.94 9.24
N GLY A 160 -21.71 -9.29 10.41
CA GLY A 160 -21.96 -9.95 11.70
C GLY A 160 -20.80 -10.84 12.18
N GLU A 161 -19.59 -10.57 11.70
CA GLU A 161 -18.35 -11.28 12.05
C GLU A 161 -17.60 -10.59 13.20
N LEU A 162 -17.93 -9.33 13.47
CA LEU A 162 -17.56 -8.62 14.69
C LEU A 162 -18.80 -8.33 15.53
N SER A 163 -18.73 -8.58 16.82
CA SER A 163 -19.72 -8.08 17.77
C SER A 163 -19.66 -6.54 17.87
N PRO A 164 -20.74 -5.89 18.33
CA PRO A 164 -20.75 -4.44 18.51
C PRO A 164 -19.63 -3.93 19.44
N VAL A 165 -19.26 -4.72 20.45
CA VAL A 165 -18.18 -4.38 21.40
C VAL A 165 -16.81 -4.48 20.72
N GLU A 166 -16.55 -5.57 19.98
CA GLU A 166 -15.29 -5.74 19.24
C GLU A 166 -15.09 -4.62 18.20
N TYR A 167 -16.15 -4.28 17.45
CA TYR A 167 -16.14 -3.17 16.51
C TYR A 167 -15.80 -1.85 17.22
N ARG A 168 -16.45 -1.56 18.36
CA ARG A 168 -16.20 -0.32 19.10
C ARG A 168 -14.78 -0.23 19.64
N ILE A 169 -14.20 -1.34 20.09
CA ILE A 169 -12.81 -1.39 20.56
C ILE A 169 -11.84 -1.12 19.40
N LEU A 170 -12.04 -1.76 18.23
CA LEU A 170 -11.21 -1.52 17.05
C LEU A 170 -11.32 -0.07 16.55
N ASP A 171 -12.51 0.52 16.65
CA ASP A 171 -12.76 1.92 16.29
C ASP A 171 -12.04 2.91 17.22
N GLN A 172 -12.06 2.67 18.53
CA GLN A 172 -11.31 3.46 19.51
C GLN A 172 -9.80 3.29 19.34
N TYR A 173 -9.34 2.07 19.06
CA TYR A 173 -7.94 1.79 18.78
C TYR A 173 -7.48 2.55 17.54
N PHE A 174 -8.26 2.51 16.46
CA PHE A 174 -8.01 3.31 15.26
C PHE A 174 -7.91 4.82 15.57
N ASP A 175 -8.84 5.38 16.36
CA ASP A 175 -8.80 6.79 16.76
C ASP A 175 -7.53 7.13 17.56
N HIS A 176 -7.07 6.20 18.42
CA HIS A 176 -5.80 6.37 19.12
C HIS A 176 -4.62 6.41 18.13
N LEU A 177 -4.55 5.46 17.18
CA LEU A 177 -3.46 5.39 16.21
C LEU A 177 -3.43 6.62 15.29
N ARG A 178 -4.58 7.01 14.72
CA ARG A 178 -4.66 8.14 13.76
C ARG A 178 -4.31 9.50 14.37
N SER A 179 -4.39 9.61 15.70
CA SER A 179 -4.02 10.84 16.43
C SER A 179 -2.51 11.12 16.39
N LYS A 180 -1.70 10.12 16.01
CA LYS A 180 -0.24 10.21 16.05
C LYS A 180 0.32 10.78 14.73
N PRO A 181 1.37 11.61 14.78
CA PRO A 181 1.99 12.19 13.59
C PRO A 181 2.35 11.21 12.46
N PRO A 182 2.84 9.98 12.74
CA PRO A 182 3.16 9.01 11.70
C PRO A 182 1.99 8.57 10.83
N THR A 183 0.74 8.94 11.13
CA THR A 183 -0.44 8.49 10.37
C THR A 183 -0.95 9.49 9.34
N MET A 184 -0.35 10.68 9.27
CA MET A 184 -0.71 11.70 8.29
C MET A 184 -0.45 11.19 6.86
N VAL A 185 -1.44 11.31 5.97
CA VAL A 185 -1.33 10.92 4.56
C VAL A 185 -1.41 12.15 3.66
N ASN A 186 -0.57 12.21 2.63
CA ASN A 186 -0.57 13.31 1.67
C ASN A 186 -1.34 12.96 0.40
N LEU A 187 -1.33 11.68 0.01
CA LEU A 187 -2.01 11.21 -1.18
C LEU A 187 -2.46 9.75 -1.02
N PHE A 188 -3.68 9.46 -1.42
CA PHE A 188 -4.14 8.11 -1.72
C PHE A 188 -4.14 7.92 -3.24
N VAL A 189 -3.67 6.76 -3.69
CA VAL A 189 -3.80 6.33 -5.08
C VAL A 189 -4.71 5.12 -5.10
N TYR A 190 -5.96 5.32 -5.51
CA TYR A 190 -6.96 4.27 -5.55
C TYR A 190 -6.95 3.56 -6.91
N LEU A 191 -6.47 2.32 -6.93
CA LEU A 191 -6.61 1.40 -8.05
C LEU A 191 -8.04 0.87 -8.08
N ARG A 192 -8.91 1.57 -8.81
CA ARG A 192 -10.33 1.24 -8.94
C ARG A 192 -10.46 0.12 -9.97
N THR A 193 -10.82 -1.08 -9.52
CA THR A 193 -10.97 -2.26 -10.37
C THR A 193 -12.28 -2.94 -10.06
N GLU A 194 -12.98 -3.37 -11.10
CA GLU A 194 -14.25 -4.07 -10.97
C GLU A 194 -14.06 -5.39 -10.20
N PRO A 195 -15.01 -5.74 -9.31
CA PRO A 195 -15.00 -7.00 -8.55
C PRO A 195 -14.75 -8.23 -9.43
N GLU A 196 -15.32 -8.25 -10.64
CA GLU A 196 -15.25 -9.38 -11.57
C GLU A 196 -13.83 -9.57 -12.09
N VAL A 197 -13.16 -8.46 -12.43
CA VAL A 197 -11.77 -8.45 -12.89
C VAL A 197 -10.83 -8.89 -11.78
N VAL A 198 -11.00 -8.39 -10.55
CA VAL A 198 -10.13 -8.79 -9.44
C VAL A 198 -10.34 -10.25 -9.04
N HIS A 199 -11.57 -10.76 -9.13
CA HIS A 199 -11.87 -12.17 -8.86
C HIS A 199 -11.17 -13.10 -9.86
N GLU A 200 -11.16 -12.73 -11.16
CA GLU A 200 -10.37 -13.45 -12.17
C GLU A 200 -8.87 -13.43 -11.85
N ARG A 201 -8.33 -12.27 -11.45
CA ARG A 201 -6.92 -12.12 -11.07
C ARG A 201 -6.54 -12.96 -9.84
N ILE A 202 -7.39 -13.00 -8.82
CA ILE A 202 -7.17 -13.83 -7.61
C ILE A 202 -7.10 -15.30 -8.00
N ARG A 203 -8.02 -15.79 -8.83
CA ARG A 203 -8.02 -17.18 -9.31
C ARG A 203 -6.75 -17.54 -10.07
N LYS A 204 -6.29 -16.66 -10.98
CA LYS A 204 -5.03 -16.84 -11.72
C LYS A 204 -3.79 -16.87 -10.82
N ARG A 205 -3.79 -16.08 -9.75
CA ARG A 205 -2.70 -16.00 -8.76
C ARG A 205 -2.63 -17.23 -7.84
N SER A 206 -3.78 -17.87 -7.57
CA SER A 206 -3.89 -19.12 -6.81
C SER A 206 -3.16 -19.11 -5.46
N ARG A 207 -3.32 -18.03 -4.67
CA ARG A 207 -2.83 -18.01 -3.28
C ARG A 207 -3.78 -18.82 -2.41
N ARG A 208 -3.26 -19.82 -1.72
CA ARG A 208 -4.02 -20.77 -0.92
C ARG A 208 -4.91 -20.10 0.13
N GLU A 209 -4.45 -19.02 0.75
CA GLU A 209 -5.22 -18.27 1.75
C GLU A 209 -6.42 -17.53 1.16
N GLU A 210 -6.39 -17.25 -0.15
CA GLU A 210 -7.40 -16.45 -0.85
C GLU A 210 -8.46 -17.30 -1.56
N ASP A 211 -8.32 -18.63 -1.57
CA ASP A 211 -9.25 -19.56 -2.24
C ASP A 211 -10.69 -19.47 -1.67
N ALA A 212 -10.82 -19.07 -0.41
CA ALA A 212 -12.11 -18.90 0.27
C ALA A 212 -12.80 -17.55 -0.03
N ILE A 213 -12.15 -16.63 -0.75
CA ILE A 213 -12.71 -15.29 -1.00
C ILE A 213 -13.85 -15.39 -2.02
N SER A 214 -15.05 -15.05 -1.57
CA SER A 214 -16.23 -15.04 -2.43
C SER A 214 -16.33 -13.77 -3.27
N MET A 215 -17.04 -13.87 -4.39
CA MET A 215 -17.37 -12.72 -5.23
C MET A 215 -18.19 -11.65 -4.47
N GLU A 216 -19.08 -12.08 -3.57
CA GLU A 216 -19.86 -11.18 -2.73
C GLU A 216 -18.96 -10.37 -1.79
N TYR A 217 -17.97 -11.03 -1.18
CA TYR A 217 -16.97 -10.36 -0.34
C TYR A 217 -16.23 -9.28 -1.13
N LEU A 218 -15.76 -9.59 -2.35
CA LEU A 218 -15.07 -8.62 -3.20
C LEU A 218 -15.96 -7.43 -3.58
N ARG A 219 -17.25 -7.66 -3.84
CA ARG A 219 -18.23 -6.59 -4.10
C ARG A 219 -18.47 -5.71 -2.88
N LYS A 220 -18.56 -6.27 -1.67
CA LYS A 220 -18.70 -5.50 -0.43
C LYS A 220 -17.48 -4.62 -0.19
N ILE A 221 -16.27 -5.19 -0.30
CA ILE A 221 -15.03 -4.43 -0.17
C ILE A 221 -14.92 -3.33 -1.23
N HIS A 222 -15.31 -3.60 -2.47
CA HIS A 222 -15.34 -2.59 -3.53
C HIS A 222 -16.26 -1.42 -3.15
N LYS A 223 -17.50 -1.67 -2.72
CA LYS A 223 -18.43 -0.62 -2.27
C LYS A 223 -17.86 0.24 -1.14
N LEU A 224 -17.16 -0.38 -0.18
CA LEU A 224 -16.54 0.37 0.92
C LEU A 224 -15.36 1.23 0.44
N HIS A 225 -14.59 0.76 -0.55
CA HIS A 225 -13.56 1.57 -1.19
C HIS A 225 -14.16 2.71 -2.03
N GLU A 226 -15.28 2.50 -2.73
CA GLU A 226 -16.01 3.55 -3.45
C GLU A 226 -16.50 4.64 -2.48
N LYS A 227 -17.10 4.24 -1.35
CA LYS A 227 -17.49 5.16 -0.30
C LYS A 227 -16.29 5.95 0.24
N LEU A 228 -15.16 5.27 0.47
CA LEU A 228 -13.96 5.88 1.03
C LEU A 228 -13.22 6.81 0.05
N PHE A 229 -13.08 6.45 -1.22
CA PHE A 229 -12.19 7.16 -2.15
C PHE A 229 -12.92 7.95 -3.24
N ILE A 230 -14.19 7.63 -3.53
CA ILE A 230 -14.99 8.29 -4.56
C ILE A 230 -16.03 9.22 -3.93
N GLU A 231 -16.99 8.67 -3.19
CA GLU A 231 -18.09 9.42 -2.57
C GLU A 231 -17.58 10.36 -1.48
N LYS A 232 -16.61 9.84 -0.70
CA LYS A 232 -15.93 10.55 0.38
C LYS A 232 -16.94 11.26 1.30
N PRO A 233 -17.81 10.60 2.06
CA PRO A 233 -18.73 11.33 2.91
C PRO A 233 -18.00 11.97 4.11
N ASP A 234 -18.50 13.10 4.60
CA ASP A 234 -17.83 13.89 5.65
C ASP A 234 -17.72 13.13 6.97
N GLU A 235 -18.67 12.25 7.31
CA GLU A 235 -18.58 11.44 8.52
C GLU A 235 -17.37 10.49 8.54
N ILE A 236 -16.88 10.09 7.37
CA ILE A 236 -15.65 9.29 7.21
C ILE A 236 -14.44 10.21 7.07
N TRP A 237 -14.49 11.19 6.17
CA TRP A 237 -13.32 11.98 5.80
C TRP A 237 -12.84 12.93 6.89
N ASN A 238 -13.73 13.38 7.79
CA ASN A 238 -13.33 14.13 8.98
C ASN A 238 -12.46 13.31 9.95
N ARG A 239 -12.46 11.97 9.81
CA ARG A 239 -11.63 11.06 10.60
C ARG A 239 -10.36 10.64 9.86
N ILE A 240 -10.12 11.07 8.63
CA ILE A 240 -8.87 10.81 7.92
C ILE A 240 -7.87 11.92 8.25
N ASN A 241 -6.70 11.57 8.82
CA ASN A 241 -5.61 12.53 9.03
C ASN A 241 -4.89 12.76 7.70
N CYS A 242 -5.43 13.67 6.89
CA CYS A 242 -4.89 14.01 5.59
C CYS A 242 -4.35 15.45 5.57
N ALA A 243 -3.16 15.64 5.00
CA ALA A 243 -2.51 16.95 4.94
C ALA A 243 -3.17 17.91 3.91
N GLY A 244 -3.81 17.34 2.88
CA GLY A 244 -4.41 18.07 1.77
C GLY A 244 -5.93 18.21 1.88
N LYS A 245 -6.51 19.06 1.03
CA LYS A 245 -7.97 19.10 0.85
C LYS A 245 -8.44 17.75 0.30
N LYS A 246 -9.55 17.26 0.82
CA LYS A 246 -10.25 16.02 0.43
C LYS A 246 -10.25 15.71 -1.08
N ASP A 247 -10.58 16.70 -1.92
CA ASP A 247 -10.66 16.52 -3.38
C ASP A 247 -9.30 16.42 -4.09
N GLN A 248 -8.22 16.83 -3.42
CA GLN A 248 -6.86 16.80 -3.96
C GLN A 248 -6.02 15.64 -3.40
N SER A 249 -6.58 14.89 -2.45
CA SER A 249 -5.89 13.85 -1.70
C SER A 249 -6.09 12.45 -2.26
N VAL A 250 -6.85 12.28 -3.35
CA VAL A 250 -7.08 10.99 -4.00
C VAL A 250 -6.86 11.09 -5.49
N ILE A 251 -5.95 10.28 -6.03
CA ILE A 251 -5.84 9.98 -7.45
C ILE A 251 -6.54 8.64 -7.69
N VAL A 252 -7.46 8.60 -8.66
CA VAL A 252 -8.15 7.37 -9.07
C VAL A 252 -7.55 6.88 -10.37
N ILE A 253 -7.15 5.62 -10.40
CA ILE A 253 -6.60 4.95 -11.59
C ILE A 253 -7.54 3.80 -11.94
N ASP A 254 -7.99 3.77 -13.19
CA ASP A 254 -8.75 2.64 -13.71
C ASP A 254 -7.84 1.41 -13.83
N GLY A 255 -8.03 0.45 -12.93
CA GLY A 255 -7.28 -0.79 -12.84
C GLY A 255 -7.84 -1.92 -13.71
N ASN A 256 -8.87 -1.67 -14.52
CA ASN A 256 -9.48 -2.69 -15.40
C ASN A 256 -8.67 -2.93 -16.69
N HIS A 257 -7.70 -2.07 -17.00
CA HIS A 257 -6.82 -2.22 -18.15
C HIS A 257 -5.68 -3.23 -17.91
N SER A 258 -4.85 -3.43 -18.94
CA SER A 258 -3.61 -4.20 -18.82
C SER A 258 -2.67 -3.57 -17.79
N PHE A 259 -1.81 -4.39 -17.18
CA PHE A 259 -0.90 -3.92 -16.14
C PHE A 259 0.00 -2.78 -16.61
N ASP A 260 0.50 -2.83 -17.85
CA ASP A 260 1.37 -1.77 -18.40
C ASP A 260 0.63 -0.42 -18.50
N ILE A 261 -0.64 -0.41 -18.96
CA ILE A 261 -1.45 0.81 -19.02
C ILE A 261 -1.69 1.38 -17.62
N VAL A 262 -2.02 0.51 -16.66
CA VAL A 262 -2.23 0.92 -15.26
C VAL A 262 -0.94 1.50 -14.67
N TYR A 263 0.20 0.90 -14.97
CA TYR A 263 1.51 1.34 -14.49
C TYR A 263 1.92 2.70 -15.07
N GLU A 264 1.81 2.89 -16.39
CA GLU A 264 2.10 4.18 -17.02
C GLU A 264 1.18 5.29 -16.48
N ASN A 265 -0.12 5.00 -16.36
CA ASN A 265 -1.08 5.92 -15.74
C ASN A 265 -0.69 6.27 -14.29
N PHE A 266 -0.21 5.29 -13.52
CA PHE A 266 0.28 5.53 -12.16
C PHE A 266 1.49 6.49 -12.17
N ILE A 267 2.51 6.19 -12.96
CA ILE A 267 3.73 6.99 -13.05
C ILE A 267 3.40 8.43 -13.46
N ASP A 268 2.57 8.61 -14.48
CA ASP A 268 2.18 9.93 -14.97
C ASP A 268 1.42 10.74 -13.93
N ASN A 269 0.50 10.12 -13.19
CA ASN A 269 -0.23 10.81 -12.14
C ASN A 269 0.66 11.15 -10.94
N ILE A 270 1.59 10.27 -10.54
CA ILE A 270 2.56 10.56 -9.48
C ILE A 270 3.45 11.73 -9.90
N ARG A 271 3.99 11.73 -11.13
CA ARG A 271 4.81 12.84 -11.64
C ARG A 271 4.04 14.17 -11.65
N LYS A 272 2.81 14.18 -12.16
CA LYS A 272 1.94 15.38 -12.14
C LYS A 272 1.70 15.88 -10.72
N TRP A 273 1.47 14.99 -9.76
CA TRP A 273 1.29 15.35 -8.36
C TRP A 273 2.57 15.94 -7.76
N LEU A 274 3.74 15.37 -8.04
CA LEU A 274 5.04 15.87 -7.61
C LEU A 274 5.35 17.26 -8.19
N GLN A 275 5.08 17.46 -9.49
CA GLN A 275 5.23 18.76 -10.16
C GLN A 275 4.30 19.82 -9.55
N LYS A 276 3.01 19.50 -9.37
CA LYS A 276 2.03 20.40 -8.73
C LYS A 276 2.42 20.77 -7.30
N SER A 277 3.07 19.84 -6.60
CA SER A 277 3.59 20.04 -5.24
C SER A 277 4.97 20.71 -5.20
N GLN A 278 5.49 21.13 -6.36
CA GLN A 278 6.80 21.76 -6.54
C GLN A 278 7.97 20.92 -6.00
N MET A 279 7.83 19.59 -6.02
CA MET A 279 8.89 18.67 -5.59
C MET A 279 9.90 18.36 -6.70
N ILE A 280 9.48 18.55 -7.96
CA ILE A 280 10.31 18.39 -9.15
C ILE A 280 10.04 19.57 -10.10
N HIS A 281 11.08 20.04 -10.80
CA HIS A 281 11.06 21.29 -11.56
C HIS A 281 10.92 21.13 -13.09
N THR A 282 10.99 19.91 -13.62
CA THR A 282 10.99 19.65 -15.07
C THR A 282 9.77 18.85 -15.52
N ASP A 283 9.31 19.13 -16.74
CA ASP A 283 8.72 18.10 -17.59
C ASP A 283 9.80 17.05 -17.86
N VAL A 284 9.74 15.94 -17.11
CA VAL A 284 10.78 14.91 -17.16
C VAL A 284 10.67 14.13 -18.47
N LYS A 285 11.81 13.88 -19.13
CA LYS A 285 11.94 13.12 -20.38
C LYS A 285 11.01 11.89 -20.39
N GLN A 286 10.21 11.76 -21.45
CA GLN A 286 9.46 10.54 -21.72
C GLN A 286 10.39 9.32 -21.62
N PRO A 287 9.92 8.17 -21.09
CA PRO A 287 10.67 6.94 -21.19
C PRO A 287 11.08 6.72 -22.65
N PRO A 288 12.31 6.25 -22.94
CA PRO A 288 12.69 5.97 -24.31
C PRO A 288 11.66 5.01 -24.92
N PRO A 289 11.22 5.25 -26.17
CA PRO A 289 10.24 4.39 -26.82
C PRO A 289 10.76 2.94 -26.82
N PRO A 290 9.87 1.94 -26.72
CA PRO A 290 10.27 0.55 -26.83
C PRO A 290 11.09 0.34 -28.11
N PRO A 291 12.13 -0.51 -28.08
CA PRO A 291 12.99 -0.73 -29.24
C PRO A 291 12.13 -1.15 -30.43
N SER A 292 12.39 -0.52 -31.58
CA SER A 292 11.63 -0.78 -32.80
C SER A 292 11.67 -2.28 -33.16
N PRO A 293 10.68 -2.81 -33.89
CA PRO A 293 10.67 -4.22 -34.31
C PRO A 293 11.96 -4.64 -35.05
N GLN A 294 12.61 -3.71 -35.72
CA GLN A 294 13.90 -3.91 -36.39
C GLN A 294 15.07 -4.11 -35.40
N GLN A 295 15.05 -3.42 -34.24
CA GLN A 295 16.05 -3.58 -33.19
C GLN A 295 15.85 -4.86 -32.35
N GLN A 296 14.63 -5.39 -32.29
CA GLN A 296 14.33 -6.67 -31.63
C GLN A 296 14.80 -7.87 -32.48
N GLN A 297 14.77 -7.77 -33.81
CA GLN A 297 15.28 -8.82 -34.70
C GLN A 297 16.81 -8.93 -34.71
N GLN A 298 17.54 -7.83 -34.45
CA GLN A 298 19.00 -7.89 -34.36
C GLN A 298 19.52 -8.52 -33.06
N LYS A 299 18.76 -8.48 -31.97
CA LYS A 299 19.15 -9.11 -30.69
C LYS A 299 18.86 -10.62 -30.60
N GLN A 300 18.15 -11.19 -31.57
CA GLN A 300 17.93 -12.64 -31.67
C GLN A 300 18.94 -13.35 -32.59
N ARG A 301 19.93 -12.63 -33.13
CA ARG A 301 20.97 -13.18 -34.01
C ARG A 301 22.38 -13.18 -33.41
N HIS A 302 22.50 -13.00 -32.09
CA HIS A 302 23.75 -13.18 -31.36
C HIS A 302 23.58 -14.15 -30.20
#